data_AF-A0A3R6Y103-F1
#
_entry.id   AF-A0A3R6Y103-F1
#
_cell.length_a   1.000
_cell.length_b   1.000
_cell.length_c   1.000
_cell.angle_alpha   90.00
_cell.angle_beta   90.00
_cell.angle_gamma   90.00
#
_symmetry.space_group_name_H-M   'P 1'
#
loop_
_entity.id
_entity.type
_entity.pdbx_description
1 polymer ?
#
loop_
_entity_poly.entity_id
_entity_poly.type
_entity_poly.pdbx_seq_one_letter_code
_entity_poly.pdbx_strand_id
1 'polypeptide(L)'
;APETSGNNTVECDAAMVSMASSPVVYWRPYTRSLPTIDCVAKLTISGQEWVALIQITTRNTLNIDVEALEAYASHFPQWKCCYIALVPDKETCDGFRLSPVEPHTRVPLKVAYMPAWSAFVATKIKKY
;
A
#
# COMPACT_ATOMS: atom_id res chain seq x y z
N ALA A 1 -3.05 -16.02 -7.95
CA ALA A 1 -2.95 -15.35 -6.64
C ALA A 1 -2.25 -16.32 -5.68
N PRO A 2 -1.59 -15.85 -4.61
CA PRO A 2 -1.12 -16.73 -3.54
C PRO A 2 -2.25 -17.66 -3.08
N GLU A 3 -1.91 -18.89 -2.69
CA GLU A 3 -2.90 -19.91 -2.31
C GLU A 3 -3.64 -19.57 -1.01
N THR A 4 -3.16 -18.58 -0.25
CA THR A 4 -3.77 -18.14 1.01
C THR A 4 -4.75 -16.99 0.79
N SER A 5 -5.89 -17.07 1.48
CA SER A 5 -6.96 -16.06 1.46
C SER A 5 -6.58 -14.76 2.16
N GLY A 6 -5.69 -14.79 3.16
CA GLY A 6 -5.35 -13.63 3.96
C GLY A 6 -6.45 -13.25 4.95
N ASN A 7 -7.09 -14.26 5.56
CA ASN A 7 -8.13 -14.06 6.58
C ASN A 7 -7.55 -13.59 7.92
N ASN A 8 -6.27 -13.87 8.18
CA ASN A 8 -5.55 -13.50 9.39
C ASN A 8 -4.10 -13.13 9.05
N THR A 9 -3.37 -12.60 10.02
CA THR A 9 -1.99 -12.13 9.84
C THR A 9 -1.04 -13.24 9.37
N VAL A 10 -1.22 -14.49 9.82
CA VAL A 10 -0.40 -15.65 9.41
C VAL A 10 -0.61 -16.00 7.95
N GLU A 11 -1.86 -16.03 7.49
CA GLU A 11 -2.17 -16.26 6.07
C GLU A 11 -1.66 -15.13 5.19
N CYS A 12 -1.71 -13.89 5.67
CA CYS A 12 -1.16 -12.75 4.96
C CYS A 12 0.37 -12.84 4.83
N ASP A 13 1.07 -13.21 5.90
CA ASP A 13 2.52 -13.43 5.89
C ASP A 13 2.91 -14.53 4.88
N ALA A 14 2.24 -15.68 4.94
CA ALA A 14 2.42 -16.76 3.98
C ALA A 14 2.14 -16.32 2.53
N ALA A 15 1.16 -15.43 2.32
CA ALA A 15 0.88 -14.86 1.01
C ALA A 15 2.05 -14.02 0.49
N MET A 16 2.66 -13.19 1.34
CA MET A 16 3.81 -12.36 0.96
C MET A 16 5.02 -13.21 0.60
N VAL A 17 5.31 -14.24 1.41
CA VAL A 17 6.40 -15.19 1.14
C VAL A 17 6.17 -15.91 -0.19
N SER A 18 4.94 -16.40 -0.44
CA SER A 18 4.57 -17.02 -1.71
C SER A 18 4.66 -16.04 -2.89
N MET A 19 4.25 -14.78 -2.68
CA MET A 19 4.35 -13.74 -3.70
C MET A 19 5.81 -13.43 -4.04
N ALA A 20 6.71 -13.42 -3.06
CA ALA A 20 8.14 -13.13 -3.26
C ALA A 20 8.80 -14.12 -4.22
N SER A 21 8.42 -15.40 -4.17
CA SER A 21 8.99 -16.47 -5.01
C SER A 21 8.17 -16.82 -6.25
N SER A 22 7.05 -16.14 -6.52
CA SER A 22 6.14 -16.47 -7.63
C SER A 22 6.02 -15.36 -8.68
N PRO A 23 5.57 -15.66 -9.91
CA PRO A 23 5.29 -14.65 -10.94
C PRO A 23 4.05 -13.79 -10.63
N VAL A 24 3.41 -13.97 -9.47
CA VAL A 24 2.24 -13.18 -9.08
C VAL A 24 2.66 -11.72 -8.86
N VAL A 25 2.03 -10.82 -9.61
CA VAL A 25 2.33 -9.38 -9.59
C VAL A 25 1.39 -8.57 -8.69
N TYR A 26 0.32 -9.18 -8.18
CA TYR A 26 -0.66 -8.49 -7.35
C TYR A 26 -1.32 -9.45 -6.37
N TRP A 27 -1.53 -8.98 -5.15
CA TRP A 27 -2.32 -9.66 -4.13
C TRP A 27 -2.99 -8.67 -3.19
N ARG A 28 -4.14 -9.06 -2.64
CA ARG A 28 -4.81 -8.34 -1.56
C ARG A 28 -5.33 -9.35 -0.54
N PRO A 29 -5.28 -9.03 0.77
CA PRO A 29 -5.92 -9.85 1.77
C PRO A 29 -7.46 -9.83 1.56
N TYR A 30 -8.11 -10.96 1.87
CA TYR A 30 -9.57 -11.07 1.77
C TYR A 30 -10.27 -10.17 2.81
N THR A 31 -9.72 -10.11 4.02
CA THR A 31 -10.14 -9.21 5.11
C THR A 31 -9.09 -8.13 5.35
N ARG A 32 -9.41 -7.10 6.14
CA ARG A 32 -8.44 -6.07 6.58
C ARG A 32 -7.50 -6.59 7.69
N SER A 33 -6.93 -7.77 7.47
CA SER A 33 -6.10 -8.47 8.45
C SER A 33 -4.67 -7.95 8.52
N LEU A 34 -4.27 -7.11 7.55
CA LEU A 34 -3.02 -6.35 7.59
C LEU A 34 -3.30 -4.92 8.10
N PRO A 35 -2.62 -4.48 9.17
CA PRO A 35 -2.68 -3.09 9.61
C PRO A 35 -2.12 -2.20 8.49
N THR A 36 -2.93 -1.25 8.01
CA THR A 36 -2.51 -0.19 7.08
C THR A 36 -2.01 -0.63 5.71
N ILE A 37 -2.20 -1.91 5.31
CA ILE A 37 -1.90 -2.40 3.96
C ILE A 37 -3.15 -3.03 3.37
N ASP A 38 -3.71 -2.42 2.33
CA ASP A 38 -4.91 -2.90 1.65
C ASP A 38 -4.58 -3.84 0.49
N CYS A 39 -3.41 -3.70 -0.13
CA CYS A 39 -2.92 -4.62 -1.15
C CYS A 39 -1.42 -4.49 -1.38
N VAL A 40 -0.86 -5.45 -2.11
CA VAL A 40 0.55 -5.49 -2.50
C VAL A 40 0.67 -5.73 -3.99
N ALA A 41 1.59 -5.01 -4.63
CA ALA A 41 1.82 -5.12 -6.07
C ALA A 41 3.31 -5.10 -6.41
N LYS A 42 3.73 -5.96 -7.35
CA LYS A 42 5.00 -5.83 -8.05
C LYS A 42 4.82 -4.84 -9.19
N LEU A 43 5.64 -3.80 -9.23
CA LEU A 43 5.53 -2.67 -10.15
C LEU A 43 6.89 -2.37 -10.76
N THR A 44 6.88 -1.71 -11.93
CA THR A 44 8.09 -1.09 -12.50
C THR A 44 8.00 0.41 -12.31
N ILE A 45 8.91 1.00 -11.53
CA ILE A 45 8.99 2.45 -11.32
C ILE A 45 10.32 2.94 -11.90
N SER A 46 10.24 3.79 -12.92
CA SER A 46 11.41 4.33 -13.63
C SER A 46 12.38 3.25 -14.13
N GLY A 47 11.85 2.15 -14.68
CA GLY A 47 12.64 1.03 -15.21
C GLY A 47 13.25 0.11 -14.15
N GLN A 48 12.96 0.34 -12.86
CA GLN A 48 13.38 -0.54 -11.77
C GLN A 48 12.21 -1.36 -11.26
N GLU A 49 12.48 -2.58 -10.80
CA GLU A 49 11.50 -3.47 -10.18
C GLU A 49 11.28 -3.10 -8.70
N TRP A 50 10.02 -2.92 -8.33
CA TRP A 50 9.59 -2.55 -6.99
C TRP A 50 8.47 -3.45 -6.49
N VAL A 51 8.40 -3.63 -5.18
CA VAL A 51 7.22 -4.12 -4.47
C VAL A 51 6.60 -2.94 -3.74
N ALA A 52 5.34 -2.67 -4.03
CA ALA A 52 4.55 -1.63 -3.37
C ALA A 52 3.60 -2.25 -2.35
N LEU A 53 3.75 -1.83 -1.09
CA LEU A 53 2.81 -2.07 0.00
C LEU A 53 1.83 -0.89 -0.02
N ILE A 54 0.59 -1.11 -0.42
CA ILE A 54 -0.35 -0.05 -0.78
C ILE A 54 -1.42 0.09 0.30
N GLN A 55 -1.62 1.32 0.78
CA GLN A 55 -2.74 1.72 1.61
C GLN A 55 -3.68 2.62 0.81
N ILE A 56 -4.99 2.37 0.86
CA ILE A 56 -6.02 3.26 0.34
C ILE A 56 -6.64 3.99 1.53
N THR A 57 -6.43 5.29 1.63
CA THR A 57 -6.84 6.07 2.82
C THR A 57 -7.38 7.45 2.45
N THR A 58 -8.36 7.91 3.23
CA THR A 58 -8.86 9.30 3.19
C THR A 58 -8.36 10.14 4.36
N ARG A 59 -7.62 9.54 5.30
CA ARG A 59 -7.01 10.26 6.42
C ARG A 59 -5.83 11.04 5.90
N ASN A 60 -5.59 12.24 6.41
CA ASN A 60 -4.43 13.09 6.09
C ASN A 60 -3.24 12.92 7.06
N THR A 61 -3.37 12.05 8.07
CA THR A 61 -2.32 11.71 9.03
C THR A 61 -1.93 10.23 8.88
N LEU A 62 -0.62 9.98 8.90
CA LEU A 62 -0.07 8.63 8.85
C LEU A 62 -0.07 7.99 10.23
N ASN A 63 -0.64 6.79 10.30
CA ASN A 63 -0.41 5.86 11.39
C ASN A 63 0.16 4.57 10.76
N ILE A 64 1.40 4.66 10.27
CA ILE A 64 2.10 3.49 9.71
C ILE A 64 2.68 2.70 10.88
N ASP A 65 2.38 1.40 10.91
CA ASP A 65 3.12 0.45 11.72
C ASP A 65 4.46 0.16 11.05
N VAL A 66 5.52 0.84 11.52
CA VAL A 66 6.87 0.76 10.94
C VAL A 66 7.45 -0.64 11.08
N GLU A 67 7.24 -1.30 12.21
CA GLU A 67 7.76 -2.66 12.45
C GLU A 67 7.11 -3.67 11.52
N ALA A 68 5.78 -3.59 11.36
CA ALA A 68 5.07 -4.43 10.41
C ALA A 68 5.50 -4.15 8.97
N LEU A 69 5.71 -2.88 8.61
CA LEU A 69 6.16 -2.49 7.27
C LEU A 69 7.54 -3.08 6.93
N GLU A 70 8.50 -2.98 7.85
CA GLU A 70 9.84 -3.53 7.66
C GLU A 70 9.82 -5.06 7.64
N ALA A 71 9.00 -5.69 8.48
CA ALA A 71 8.79 -7.15 8.45
C ALA A 71 8.28 -7.60 7.07
N TYR A 72 7.23 -6.96 6.54
CA TYR A 72 6.69 -7.33 5.23
C TYR A 72 7.65 -7.06 4.08
N ALA A 73 8.41 -5.96 4.14
CA ALA A 73 9.44 -5.65 3.15
C ALA A 73 10.57 -6.70 3.16
N SER A 74 10.89 -7.27 4.32
CA SER A 74 11.98 -8.26 4.45
C SER A 74 11.74 -9.55 3.64
N HIS A 75 10.49 -9.88 3.31
CA HIS A 75 10.17 -11.04 2.47
C HIS A 75 10.62 -10.88 1.01
N PHE A 76 10.94 -9.64 0.57
CA PHE A 76 11.30 -9.34 -0.81
C PHE A 76 12.75 -8.86 -0.95
N PRO A 77 13.77 -9.66 -0.56
CA PRO A 77 15.15 -9.20 -0.48
C PRO A 77 15.78 -8.85 -1.85
N GLN A 78 15.20 -9.36 -2.95
CA GLN A 78 15.67 -9.09 -4.31
C GLN A 78 15.02 -7.85 -4.94
N TRP A 79 14.01 -7.27 -4.29
CA TRP A 79 13.21 -6.18 -4.83
C TRP A 79 13.38 -4.92 -3.98
N LYS A 80 13.28 -3.75 -4.60
CA LYS A 80 13.12 -2.51 -3.83
C LYS A 80 11.69 -2.46 -3.28
N CYS A 81 11.54 -2.28 -1.98
CA CYS A 81 10.21 -2.09 -1.38
C CYS A 81 9.86 -0.61 -1.26
N CYS A 82 8.59 -0.27 -1.41
CA CYS A 82 8.06 1.06 -1.10
C CYS A 82 6.67 0.95 -0.48
N TYR A 83 6.31 1.93 0.33
CA TYR A 83 4.95 2.08 0.83
C TYR A 83 4.25 3.16 0.01
N ILE A 84 3.05 2.86 -0.50
CA ILE A 84 2.26 3.82 -1.28
C ILE A 84 0.97 4.13 -0.54
N ALA A 85 0.83 5.38 -0.08
CA ALA A 85 -0.45 5.91 0.35
C ALA A 85 -1.23 6.43 -0.87
N LEU A 86 -2.31 5.74 -1.23
CA LEU A 86 -3.30 6.17 -2.21
C LEU A 86 -4.37 7.01 -1.53
N VAL A 87 -4.45 8.29 -1.91
CA VAL A 87 -5.33 9.29 -1.29
C VAL A 87 -6.36 9.85 -2.29
N PRO A 88 -7.48 10.43 -1.83
CA PRO A 88 -8.58 10.82 -2.72
C PRO A 88 -8.28 12.02 -3.62
N ASP A 89 -7.42 12.94 -3.20
CA ASP A 89 -7.21 14.21 -3.90
C ASP A 89 -5.81 14.79 -3.65
N LYS A 90 -5.50 15.82 -4.44
CA LYS A 90 -4.21 16.50 -4.40
C LYS A 90 -3.99 17.22 -3.06
N GLU A 91 -5.03 17.80 -2.46
CA GLU A 91 -4.92 18.50 -1.18
C GLU A 91 -4.50 17.55 -0.07
N THR A 92 -5.11 16.37 -0.01
CA THR A 92 -4.73 15.29 0.89
C THR A 92 -3.30 14.84 0.60
N CYS A 93 -2.95 14.63 -0.67
CA CYS A 93 -1.58 14.26 -1.06
C CYS A 93 -0.54 15.29 -0.62
N ASP A 94 -0.83 16.58 -0.77
CA ASP A 94 0.05 17.66 -0.36
C ASP A 94 0.12 17.75 1.18
N GLY A 95 -0.99 17.51 1.89
CA GLY A 95 -1.02 17.36 3.35
C GLY A 95 -0.09 16.25 3.87
N PHE A 96 -0.11 15.08 3.23
CA PHE A 96 0.81 13.97 3.56
C PHE A 96 2.28 14.31 3.27
N ARG A 97 2.56 15.11 2.23
CA ARG A 97 3.92 15.55 1.92
C ARG A 97 4.46 16.55 2.95
N LEU A 98 3.56 17.29 3.60
CA LEU A 98 3.88 18.26 4.65
C LEU A 98 3.91 17.63 6.05
N SER A 99 3.28 16.48 6.25
CA SER A 99 3.30 15.71 7.49
C SER A 99 3.14 14.21 7.17
N PRO A 100 4.21 13.43 7.31
CA PRO A 100 5.11 13.44 8.46
C PRO A 100 6.54 13.80 8.08
N VAL A 101 7.29 14.26 9.08
CA VAL A 101 8.75 14.17 9.07
C VAL A 101 9.09 12.70 8.82
N GLU A 102 9.91 12.44 7.79
CA GLU A 102 10.28 11.11 7.29
C GLU A 102 10.15 10.01 8.37
N PRO A 103 9.23 9.05 8.22
CA PRO A 103 9.22 7.92 9.13
C PRO A 103 10.61 7.28 9.04
N HIS A 104 11.21 6.95 10.19
CA HIS A 104 12.52 6.29 10.30
C HIS A 104 12.46 4.84 9.80
N THR A 105 11.91 4.62 8.62
CA THR A 105 11.78 3.32 7.96
C THR A 105 12.73 3.26 6.78
N ARG A 106 13.33 2.09 6.58
CA ARG A 106 14.12 1.80 5.38
C ARG A 106 13.25 1.68 4.11
N VAL A 107 11.93 1.65 4.26
CA VAL A 107 10.97 1.54 3.16
C VAL A 107 10.50 2.94 2.76
N PRO A 108 10.90 3.47 1.58
CA PRO A 108 10.51 4.81 1.15
C PRO A 108 8.98 4.94 1.04
N LEU A 109 8.46 6.01 1.65
CA LEU A 109 7.06 6.45 1.53
C LEU A 109 6.86 7.20 0.20
N LYS A 110 5.86 6.78 -0.57
CA LYS A 110 5.35 7.46 -1.75
C LYS A 110 3.87 7.78 -1.52
N VAL A 111 3.43 8.94 -1.98
CA VAL A 111 2.04 9.37 -1.88
C VAL A 111 1.55 9.67 -3.29
N ALA A 112 0.39 9.11 -3.64
CA ALA A 112 -0.26 9.36 -4.92
C ALA A 112 -1.75 9.57 -4.70
N TYR A 113 -2.33 10.54 -5.41
CA TYR A 113 -3.77 10.77 -5.38
C TYR A 113 -4.45 10.16 -6.61
N MET A 114 -5.73 9.81 -6.48
CA MET A 114 -6.54 9.27 -7.56
C MET A 114 -7.46 10.36 -8.13
N PRO A 115 -7.15 10.98 -9.29
CA PRO A 115 -7.94 12.09 -9.83
C PRO A 115 -9.41 11.73 -10.12
N ALA A 116 -9.66 10.46 -10.45
CA ALA A 116 -11.01 9.95 -10.72
C ALA A 116 -11.85 9.75 -9.45
N TRP A 117 -11.24 9.70 -8.26
CA TRP A 117 -11.97 9.57 -7.00
C TRP A 117 -12.80 10.81 -6.70
N SER A 118 -12.22 12.00 -6.91
CA SER A 118 -12.91 13.29 -6.77
C SER A 118 -14.12 13.37 -7.71
N ALA A 119 -13.99 12.87 -8.95
CA ALA A 119 -15.09 12.79 -9.92
C ALA A 119 -16.18 11.79 -9.50
N PHE A 120 -15.81 10.65 -8.90
CA PHE A 120 -16.75 9.65 -8.40
C PHE A 120 -17.52 10.12 -7.16
N VAL A 121 -16.88 10.86 -6.26
CA VAL A 121 -17.53 11.48 -5.09
C VAL A 121 -18.45 12.63 -5.53
N ALA A 122 -17.99 13.49 -6.46
CA ALA A 122 -18.80 14.59 -7.00
C ALA A 122 -20.07 14.12 -7.73
N THR A 123 -20.05 12.94 -8.33
CA THR A 123 -21.23 12.32 -8.96
C THR A 123 -22.20 11.70 -7.95
N LYS A 124 -21.74 11.29 -6.76
CA LYS A 124 -22.60 10.78 -5.68
C LYS A 124 -23.23 11.88 -4.80
N ILE A 125 -22.65 13.07 -4.71
CA ILE A 125 -23.24 14.19 -3.93
C ILE A 125 -24.41 14.87 -4.67
N LYS A 126 -24.64 14.59 -5.97
CA LYS A 126 -25.77 15.13 -6.74
C LYS A 126 -27.07 14.31 -6.70
N LYS A 127 -27.17 13.28 -5.88
CA LYS A 127 -28.44 12.56 -5.69
C LYS A 127 -28.61 12.12 -4.24
N TYR A 128 -29.05 13.03 -3.38
CA TYR A 128 -30.11 12.82 -2.41
C TYR A 128 -30.83 14.15 -2.17
#